data_AF-A0A935XEX6-F1
#
_entry.id   AF-A0A935XEX6-F1
#
_cell.length_a   1.000
_cell.length_b   1.000
_cell.length_c   1.000
_cell.angle_alpha   90.00
_cell.angle_beta   90.00
_cell.angle_gamma   90.00
#
_symmetry.space_group_name_H-M   'P 1'
#
loop_
_entity.id
_entity.type
_entity.pdbx_description
1 polymer ?
#
loop_
_entity_poly.entity_id
_entity_poly.type
_entity_poly.pdbx_seq_one_letter_code
_entity_poly.pdbx_strand_id
1 'polypeptide(L)'
;MPETTKSADWWTTIPGILTALAGVIVAVTGLVAALNAAGVVGRPAVQVDSSSSTPLPCKEMSFSARDYDSAKNVGVGLYAGYGEVITNNSSTEQENMVEFRFESPTPCKYQLEVEYAAASPRPVDVRLNDSLIAQQVLRVPTGGWGQQHQQWHTAAVLLARRGTNRLRVVRSSVFPHIRGLRLVPIGS
;
A
#
# COMPACT_ATOMS: atom_id res chain seq x y z
N MET A 1 29.26 -11.48 -91.88
CA MET A 1 27.78 -11.46 -91.90
C MET A 1 27.32 -12.15 -90.62
N PRO A 2 26.65 -11.48 -89.67
CA PRO A 2 26.21 -12.10 -88.43
C PRO A 2 24.81 -12.72 -88.58
N GLU A 3 24.63 -13.94 -88.06
CA GLU A 3 23.33 -14.49 -87.68
C GLU A 3 22.89 -13.93 -86.33
N THR A 4 21.59 -13.65 -86.18
CA THR A 4 20.94 -13.25 -84.92
C THR A 4 20.01 -14.36 -84.44
N THR A 5 20.15 -14.78 -83.18
CA THR A 5 19.31 -15.80 -82.54
C THR A 5 18.08 -15.14 -81.88
N LYS A 6 16.89 -15.71 -82.15
CA LYS A 6 15.58 -15.34 -81.57
C LYS A 6 15.56 -15.58 -80.05
N SER A 7 15.18 -14.56 -79.27
CA SER A 7 14.83 -14.70 -77.85
C SER A 7 13.39 -15.18 -77.70
N ALA A 8 13.18 -16.23 -76.92
CA ALA A 8 11.88 -16.81 -76.63
C ALA A 8 11.14 -16.07 -75.50
N ASP A 9 9.82 -16.07 -75.62
CA ASP A 9 8.82 -15.35 -74.83
C ASP A 9 8.91 -15.61 -73.31
N TRP A 10 9.25 -14.56 -72.56
CA TRP A 10 9.33 -14.56 -71.09
C TRP A 10 8.05 -14.07 -70.40
N TRP A 11 7.10 -13.55 -71.17
CA TRP A 11 5.88 -12.91 -70.66
C TRP A 11 4.72 -13.87 -70.40
N THR A 12 4.85 -15.16 -70.70
CA THR A 12 3.71 -16.10 -70.70
C THR A 12 3.62 -17.01 -69.47
N THR A 13 4.50 -16.87 -68.47
CA THR A 13 4.51 -17.77 -67.28
C THR A 13 4.26 -17.06 -65.94
N ILE A 14 4.13 -15.73 -65.93
CA ILE A 14 4.05 -14.94 -64.68
C ILE A 14 2.68 -15.00 -63.97
N PRO A 15 1.51 -15.03 -64.66
CA PRO A 15 0.22 -14.99 -63.97
C PRO A 15 -0.06 -16.27 -63.15
N GLY A 16 0.28 -17.45 -63.67
CA GLY A 16 -0.03 -18.73 -63.03
C GLY A 16 0.75 -18.99 -61.73
N ILE A 17 2.01 -18.55 -61.68
CA ILE A 17 2.88 -18.74 -60.51
C ILE A 17 2.41 -17.88 -59.32
N LEU A 18 1.93 -16.67 -59.58
CA LEU A 18 1.41 -15.78 -58.53
C LEU A 18 0.09 -16.28 -57.93
N THR A 19 -0.81 -16.87 -58.73
CA THR A 19 -2.05 -17.47 -58.20
C THR A 19 -1.78 -18.74 -57.39
N ALA A 20 -0.84 -19.58 -57.83
CA ALA A 20 -0.46 -20.79 -57.11
C ALA A 20 0.13 -20.46 -55.72
N LEU A 21 0.99 -19.43 -55.62
CA LEU A 21 1.57 -18.99 -54.35
C LEU A 21 0.51 -18.42 -53.38
N ALA A 22 -0.48 -17.67 -53.89
CA ALA A 22 -1.57 -17.17 -53.06
C ALA A 22 -2.42 -18.31 -52.45
N GLY A 23 -2.67 -19.38 -53.21
CA GLY A 23 -3.40 -20.56 -52.73
C GLY A 23 -2.67 -21.30 -51.60
N VAL A 24 -1.34 -21.42 -51.68
CA VAL A 24 -0.52 -22.08 -50.65
C VAL A 24 -0.57 -21.31 -49.33
N ILE A 25 -0.51 -19.98 -49.36
CA ILE A 25 -0.53 -19.13 -48.15
C ILE A 25 -1.89 -19.24 -47.42
N VAL A 26 -3.00 -19.25 -48.15
CA VAL A 26 -4.34 -19.40 -47.56
C VAL A 26 -4.50 -20.78 -46.91
N ALA A 27 -4.01 -21.84 -47.55
CA ALA A 27 -4.05 -23.20 -47.01
C ALA A 27 -3.24 -23.34 -45.70
N VAL A 28 -2.04 -22.74 -45.64
CA VAL A 28 -1.21 -22.75 -44.42
C VAL A 28 -1.88 -21.97 -43.29
N THR A 29 -2.50 -20.83 -43.59
CA THR A 29 -3.19 -20.02 -42.58
C THR A 29 -4.42 -20.74 -42.02
N GLY A 30 -5.22 -21.38 -42.88
CA GLY A 30 -6.36 -22.19 -42.48
C GLY A 30 -5.95 -23.39 -41.61
N LEU A 31 -4.85 -24.05 -41.94
CA LEU A 31 -4.31 -25.17 -41.16
C LEU A 31 -3.84 -24.74 -39.77
N VAL A 32 -3.15 -23.60 -39.65
CA VAL A 32 -2.73 -23.04 -38.36
C VAL A 32 -3.94 -22.68 -37.49
N ALA A 33 -4.98 -22.08 -38.09
CA ALA A 33 -6.22 -21.77 -37.37
C ALA A 33 -6.94 -23.04 -36.89
N ALA A 34 -7.01 -24.08 -37.73
CA ALA A 34 -7.61 -25.36 -37.39
C ALA A 34 -6.85 -26.09 -36.26
N LEU A 35 -5.52 -26.07 -36.27
CA LEU A 35 -4.69 -26.68 -35.22
C LEU A 35 -4.83 -25.97 -33.86
N ASN A 36 -5.00 -24.64 -33.88
CA ASN A 36 -5.26 -23.85 -32.68
C ASN A 36 -6.66 -24.12 -32.11
N ALA A 37 -7.69 -24.19 -32.98
CA ALA A 37 -9.06 -24.51 -32.56
C ALA A 37 -9.22 -25.95 -32.05
N ALA A 38 -8.45 -26.90 -32.61
CA ALA A 38 -8.44 -28.29 -32.19
C ALA A 38 -7.62 -28.57 -30.91
N GLY A 39 -6.98 -27.54 -30.32
CA GLY A 39 -6.22 -27.68 -29.08
C GLY A 39 -4.92 -28.49 -29.20
N VAL A 40 -4.42 -28.71 -30.42
CA VAL A 40 -3.21 -29.51 -30.70
C VAL A 40 -1.93 -28.77 -30.29
N VAL A 41 -1.99 -27.44 -30.21
CA VAL A 41 -0.91 -26.63 -29.64
C VAL A 41 -1.14 -26.52 -28.14
N GLY A 42 -0.64 -27.51 -27.40
CA GLY A 42 -0.65 -27.51 -25.94
C GLY A 42 0.07 -26.26 -25.42
N ARG A 43 -0.69 -25.35 -24.82
CA ARG A 43 -0.10 -24.35 -23.92
C ARG A 43 0.56 -25.15 -22.78
N PRO A 44 1.87 -25.01 -22.51
CA PRO A 44 2.37 -25.47 -21.23
C PRO A 44 1.51 -24.78 -20.18
N ALA A 45 0.78 -25.57 -19.41
CA ALA A 45 0.12 -25.05 -18.23
C ALA A 45 1.24 -24.40 -17.43
N VAL A 46 1.23 -23.07 -17.33
CA VAL A 46 2.03 -22.36 -16.36
C VAL A 46 1.55 -22.92 -15.04
N GLN A 47 2.29 -23.89 -14.51
CA GLN A 47 2.23 -24.27 -13.11
C GLN A 47 2.62 -22.99 -12.39
N VAL A 48 1.62 -22.16 -12.08
CA VAL A 48 1.75 -21.18 -11.02
C VAL A 48 1.92 -22.07 -9.80
N ASP A 49 3.17 -22.40 -9.50
CA ASP A 49 3.56 -23.02 -8.25
C ASP A 49 2.90 -22.17 -7.19
N SER A 50 1.78 -22.67 -6.69
CA SER A 50 1.08 -22.16 -5.54
C SER A 50 1.97 -22.56 -4.37
N SER A 51 3.10 -21.87 -4.28
CA SER A 51 3.96 -21.82 -3.12
C SER A 51 3.07 -21.23 -2.05
N SER A 52 2.41 -22.12 -1.31
CA SER A 52 1.73 -21.83 -0.06
C SER A 52 2.79 -21.36 0.95
N SER A 53 3.33 -20.17 0.70
CA SER A 53 4.02 -19.40 1.71
C SER A 53 2.93 -18.96 2.67
N THR A 54 2.84 -19.64 3.81
CA THR A 54 2.04 -19.18 4.92
C THR A 54 2.35 -17.70 5.14
N PRO A 55 1.37 -16.80 5.00
CA PRO A 55 1.60 -15.38 5.22
C PRO A 55 2.19 -15.20 6.61
N LEU A 56 3.30 -14.46 6.72
CA LEU A 56 3.90 -14.16 8.01
C LEU A 56 2.83 -13.55 8.93
N PRO A 57 2.76 -13.99 10.20
CA PRO A 57 1.72 -13.54 11.11
C PRO A 57 1.87 -12.04 11.40
N CYS A 58 0.74 -11.36 11.56
CA CYS A 58 0.69 -9.99 12.04
C CYS A 58 1.20 -9.96 13.49
N LYS A 59 2.12 -9.05 13.79
CA LYS A 59 2.76 -8.94 15.11
C LYS A 59 2.29 -7.67 15.83
N GLU A 60 2.09 -7.77 17.14
CA GLU A 60 1.90 -6.57 17.97
C GLU A 60 3.13 -5.67 17.92
N MET A 61 2.87 -4.36 17.82
CA MET A 61 3.90 -3.32 17.81
C MET A 61 3.54 -2.25 18.81
N SER A 62 4.51 -1.77 19.56
CA SER A 62 4.36 -0.71 20.55
C SER A 62 5.36 0.40 20.26
N PHE A 63 4.92 1.63 20.39
CA PHE A 63 5.71 2.84 20.12
C PHE A 63 5.56 3.75 21.33
N SER A 64 6.68 4.09 21.94
CA SER A 64 6.74 5.11 22.98
C SER A 64 6.63 6.50 22.37
N ALA A 65 6.43 7.50 23.23
CA ALA A 65 6.46 8.91 22.86
C ALA A 65 7.70 9.32 22.05
N ARG A 66 8.84 8.62 22.18
CA ARG A 66 10.08 8.94 21.46
C ARG A 66 10.27 8.24 20.13
N ASP A 67 9.45 7.24 19.81
CA ASP A 67 9.68 6.37 18.65
C ASP A 67 9.09 6.94 17.35
N TYR A 68 8.76 8.23 17.31
CA TYR A 68 8.23 8.86 16.10
C TYR A 68 9.34 9.14 15.08
N ASP A 69 9.01 9.00 13.80
CA ASP A 69 9.91 9.29 12.68
C ASP A 69 9.92 10.76 12.30
N SER A 70 8.76 11.43 12.44
CA SER A 70 8.66 12.87 12.19
C SER A 70 7.55 13.51 13.01
N ALA A 71 7.68 14.81 13.24
CA ALA A 71 6.76 15.60 14.03
C ALA A 71 6.61 16.99 13.41
N LYS A 72 5.46 17.62 13.66
CA LYS A 72 5.17 19.02 13.33
C LYS A 72 4.52 19.66 14.54
N ASN A 73 5.14 20.72 15.04
CA ASN A 73 4.67 21.50 16.19
C ASN A 73 4.44 20.72 17.49
N VAL A 74 4.98 19.51 17.59
CA VAL A 74 4.95 18.68 18.81
C VAL A 74 6.37 18.21 19.16
N GLY A 75 6.56 17.80 20.40
CA GLY A 75 7.81 17.21 20.88
C GLY A 75 7.59 16.45 22.19
N VAL A 76 8.63 15.76 22.65
CA VAL A 76 8.55 14.91 23.85
C VAL A 76 9.14 15.62 25.05
N GLY A 77 8.42 15.59 26.17
CA GLY A 77 8.93 16.11 27.45
C GLY A 77 9.20 17.61 27.41
N LEU A 78 8.46 18.37 26.61
CA LEU A 78 8.65 19.82 26.44
C LEU A 78 8.35 20.62 27.72
N TYR A 79 7.54 20.06 28.63
CA TYR A 79 7.12 20.74 29.84
C TYR A 79 7.40 19.86 31.07
N ALA A 80 8.06 20.46 32.06
CA ALA A 80 8.36 19.80 33.33
C ALA A 80 7.06 19.35 34.02
N GLY A 81 7.09 18.15 34.62
CA GLY A 81 5.97 17.60 35.40
C GLY A 81 4.99 16.71 34.64
N TYR A 82 5.06 16.61 33.30
CA TYR A 82 4.22 15.67 32.53
C TYR A 82 4.93 14.38 32.11
N GLY A 83 6.25 14.30 32.33
CA GLY A 83 7.06 13.14 31.96
C GLY A 83 7.31 13.05 30.44
N GLU A 84 7.59 11.84 29.97
CA GLU A 84 7.94 11.57 28.57
C GLU A 84 6.70 11.37 27.71
N VAL A 85 6.03 12.47 27.41
CA VAL A 85 4.81 12.52 26.59
C VAL A 85 5.01 13.46 25.40
N ILE A 86 4.34 13.16 24.29
CA ILE A 86 4.23 14.04 23.13
C ILE A 86 3.23 15.15 23.48
N THR A 87 3.64 16.40 23.32
CA THR A 87 2.80 17.60 23.50
C THR A 87 3.05 18.59 22.38
N ASN A 88 2.07 19.45 22.08
CA ASN A 88 2.29 20.62 21.23
C ASN A 88 3.33 21.58 21.85
N ASN A 89 4.08 22.30 21.00
CA ASN A 89 5.10 23.26 21.42
C ASN A 89 4.52 24.66 21.72
N SER A 90 3.29 24.93 21.30
CA SER A 90 2.59 26.21 21.43
C SER A 90 1.09 25.96 21.58
N SER A 91 0.40 26.81 22.34
CA SER A 91 -1.07 26.78 22.50
C SER A 91 -1.83 27.38 21.31
N THR A 92 -1.14 27.92 20.30
CA THR A 92 -1.73 28.48 19.10
C THR A 92 -2.53 27.45 18.30
N GLU A 93 -3.57 27.91 17.61
CA GLU A 93 -4.32 27.07 16.69
C GLU A 93 -3.49 26.84 15.43
N GLN A 94 -2.90 25.65 15.36
CA GLN A 94 -2.06 25.21 14.26
C GLN A 94 -2.12 23.69 14.15
N GLU A 95 -1.70 23.18 13.00
CA GLU A 95 -1.55 21.74 12.82
C GLU A 95 -0.41 21.22 13.70
N ASN A 96 -0.78 20.33 14.61
CA ASN A 96 0.11 19.50 15.41
C ASN A 96 0.02 18.07 14.86
N MET A 97 1.16 17.41 14.68
CA MET A 97 1.21 16.08 14.07
C MET A 97 2.41 15.30 14.59
N VAL A 98 2.20 14.00 14.83
CA VAL A 98 3.27 13.03 15.02
C VAL A 98 3.07 11.88 14.04
N GLU A 99 4.16 11.37 13.47
CA GLU A 99 4.18 10.26 12.52
C GLU A 99 5.07 9.12 13.02
N PHE A 100 4.55 7.91 12.93
CA PHE A 100 5.25 6.66 13.17
C PHE A 100 5.26 5.81 11.90
N ARG A 101 6.38 5.18 11.61
CA ARG A 101 6.55 4.21 10.54
C ARG A 101 6.62 2.82 11.11
N PHE A 102 6.02 1.89 10.39
CA PHE A 102 6.08 0.49 10.76
C PHE A 102 6.03 -0.40 9.52
N GLU A 103 6.63 -1.58 9.64
CA GLU A 103 6.65 -2.59 8.60
C GLU A 103 5.56 -3.63 8.87
N SER A 104 4.79 -3.95 7.84
CA SER A 104 3.86 -5.08 7.88
C SER A 104 4.32 -6.16 6.89
N PRO A 105 4.57 -7.40 7.32
CA PRO A 105 5.10 -8.42 6.42
C PRO A 105 4.04 -8.89 5.40
N THR A 106 2.78 -8.73 5.75
CA THR A 106 1.58 -9.04 4.96
C THR A 106 0.56 -7.92 5.20
N PRO A 107 -0.53 -7.84 4.42
CA PRO A 107 -1.64 -6.98 4.79
C PRO A 107 -2.21 -7.42 6.16
N CYS A 108 -2.27 -6.50 7.10
CA CYS A 108 -2.62 -6.80 8.48
C CYS A 108 -3.65 -5.82 9.02
N LYS A 109 -4.65 -6.36 9.74
CA LYS A 109 -5.63 -5.56 10.45
C LYS A 109 -5.17 -5.34 11.88
N TYR A 110 -5.08 -4.08 12.30
CA TYR A 110 -4.64 -3.69 13.64
C TYR A 110 -5.70 -2.86 14.34
N GLN A 111 -5.92 -3.11 15.62
CA GLN A 111 -6.52 -2.15 16.52
C GLN A 111 -5.42 -1.18 16.97
N LEU A 112 -5.60 0.11 16.65
CA LEU A 112 -4.77 1.18 17.18
C LEU A 112 -5.29 1.57 18.56
N GLU A 113 -4.42 1.48 19.54
CA GLU A 113 -4.65 2.00 20.88
C GLU A 113 -3.64 3.07 21.21
N VAL A 114 -4.10 4.12 21.90
CA VAL A 114 -3.27 5.26 22.28
C VAL A 114 -3.38 5.47 23.77
N GLU A 115 -2.23 5.59 24.44
CA GLU A 115 -2.14 5.99 25.83
C GLU A 115 -2.04 7.52 25.89
N TYR A 116 -3.03 8.18 26.48
CA TYR A 116 -3.04 9.64 26.59
C TYR A 116 -3.64 10.15 27.89
N ALA A 117 -3.27 11.39 28.23
CA ALA A 117 -3.86 12.16 29.31
C ALA A 117 -4.49 13.45 28.76
N ALA A 118 -5.70 13.77 29.22
CA ALA A 118 -6.35 15.04 28.92
C ALA A 118 -7.32 15.51 30.02
N ALA A 119 -7.19 16.78 30.44
CA ALA A 119 -8.16 17.40 31.36
C ALA A 119 -9.41 17.95 30.64
N SER A 120 -9.34 18.11 29.31
CA SER A 120 -10.44 18.55 28.46
C SER A 120 -10.39 17.83 27.11
N PRO A 121 -11.50 17.74 26.35
CA PRO A 121 -11.52 17.04 25.07
C PRO A 121 -10.46 17.57 24.10
N ARG A 122 -9.52 16.71 23.68
CA ARG A 122 -8.51 17.02 22.66
C ARG A 122 -8.53 15.96 21.56
N PRO A 123 -9.62 15.90 20.78
CA PRO A 123 -9.75 14.88 19.75
C PRO A 123 -8.71 15.04 18.66
N VAL A 124 -8.24 13.93 18.13
CA VAL A 124 -7.24 13.85 17.05
C VAL A 124 -7.81 13.10 15.85
N ASP A 125 -7.28 13.36 14.68
CA ASP A 125 -7.51 12.57 13.47
C ASP A 125 -6.39 11.54 13.31
N VAL A 126 -6.75 10.33 12.92
CA VAL A 126 -5.82 9.25 12.60
C VAL A 126 -5.75 9.07 11.09
N ARG A 127 -4.54 9.14 10.54
CA ARG A 127 -4.28 8.89 9.12
C ARG A 127 -3.32 7.72 8.93
N LEU A 128 -3.58 6.88 7.94
CA LEU A 128 -2.69 5.80 7.53
C LEU A 128 -2.38 5.96 6.04
N ASN A 129 -1.09 6.04 5.69
CA ASN A 129 -0.65 6.22 4.30
C ASN A 129 -1.40 7.37 3.61
N ASP A 130 -1.42 8.53 4.27
CA ASP A 130 -2.09 9.77 3.85
C ASP A 130 -3.63 9.74 3.82
N SER A 131 -4.24 8.56 3.96
CA SER A 131 -5.70 8.38 4.03
C SER A 131 -6.21 8.62 5.45
N LEU A 132 -7.30 9.36 5.58
CA LEU A 132 -7.99 9.55 6.85
C LEU A 132 -8.75 8.29 7.24
N ILE A 133 -8.40 7.69 8.38
CA ILE A 133 -9.00 6.43 8.85
C ILE A 133 -10.07 6.69 9.90
N ALA A 134 -9.80 7.61 10.83
CA ALA A 134 -10.75 8.00 11.85
C ALA A 134 -10.61 9.48 12.16
N GLN A 135 -11.74 10.16 12.31
CA GLN A 135 -11.78 11.56 12.70
C GLN A 135 -12.15 11.70 14.15
N GLN A 136 -11.50 12.66 14.79
CA GLN A 136 -11.87 13.13 16.10
C GLN A 136 -12.00 12.00 17.14
N VAL A 137 -10.98 11.15 17.22
CA VAL A 137 -10.87 10.08 18.23
C VAL A 137 -10.20 10.63 19.49
N LEU A 138 -10.19 9.89 20.59
CA LEU A 138 -9.66 10.35 21.90
C LEU A 138 -10.41 11.57 22.47
N ARG A 139 -11.73 11.63 22.29
CA ARG A 139 -12.59 12.73 22.76
C ARG A 139 -12.75 12.79 24.28
N VAL A 140 -12.59 11.65 24.95
CA VAL A 140 -12.93 11.50 26.37
C VAL A 140 -11.82 12.12 27.23
N PRO A 141 -12.11 13.09 28.12
CA PRO A 141 -11.14 13.53 29.11
C PRO A 141 -10.79 12.38 30.06
N THR A 142 -9.51 12.24 30.39
CA THR A 142 -9.01 11.20 31.32
C THR A 142 -8.84 11.70 32.75
N GLY A 143 -9.22 12.96 33.00
CA GLY A 143 -9.28 13.58 34.34
C GLY A 143 -8.14 14.56 34.63
N GLY A 144 -7.13 14.68 33.77
CA GLY A 144 -6.03 15.63 33.97
C GLY A 144 -4.91 15.51 32.92
N TRP A 145 -3.87 16.33 33.07
CA TRP A 145 -2.73 16.39 32.15
C TRP A 145 -1.52 15.55 32.59
N GLY A 146 -1.50 15.13 33.85
CA GLY A 146 -0.37 14.43 34.47
C GLY A 146 -0.36 12.93 34.21
N GLN A 147 0.76 12.29 34.54
CA GLN A 147 0.98 10.85 34.35
C GLN A 147 -0.08 9.98 35.03
N GLN A 148 -0.60 10.39 36.18
CA GLN A 148 -1.65 9.67 36.90
C GLN A 148 -3.00 9.60 36.15
N HIS A 149 -3.17 10.39 35.09
CA HIS A 149 -4.37 10.39 34.23
C HIS A 149 -4.12 9.75 32.86
N GLN A 150 -2.98 9.09 32.66
CA GLN A 150 -2.70 8.36 31.43
C GLN A 150 -3.60 7.12 31.35
N GLN A 151 -4.31 6.97 30.24
CA GLN A 151 -5.22 5.85 30.01
C GLN A 151 -5.11 5.36 28.57
N TRP A 152 -5.22 4.04 28.39
CA TRP A 152 -5.30 3.41 27.08
C TRP A 152 -6.71 3.53 26.52
N HIS A 153 -6.83 4.03 25.30
CA HIS A 153 -8.08 4.05 24.55
C HIS A 153 -7.89 3.48 23.16
N THR A 154 -8.87 2.71 22.69
CA THR A 154 -8.97 2.33 21.29
C THR A 154 -9.30 3.56 20.45
N ALA A 155 -8.43 3.84 19.48
CA ALA A 155 -8.56 4.99 18.58
C ALA A 155 -9.20 4.59 17.25
N ALA A 156 -8.71 3.52 16.62
CA ALA A 156 -9.15 3.13 15.29
C ALA A 156 -8.85 1.67 14.97
N VAL A 157 -9.45 1.17 13.90
CA VAL A 157 -9.02 -0.06 13.23
C VAL A 157 -8.31 0.32 11.93
N LEU A 158 -7.10 -0.20 11.76
CA LEU A 158 -6.21 0.07 10.63
C LEU A 158 -6.11 -1.16 9.74
N LEU A 159 -6.05 -0.96 8.42
CA LEU A 159 -5.64 -2.00 7.47
C LEU A 159 -4.28 -1.62 6.88
N ALA A 160 -3.22 -2.18 7.44
CA ALA A 160 -1.86 -1.98 6.95
C ALA A 160 -1.66 -2.74 5.64
N ARG A 161 -0.93 -2.14 4.69
CA ARG A 161 -0.44 -2.85 3.50
C ARG A 161 0.86 -3.56 3.81
N ARG A 162 1.25 -4.54 2.98
CA ARG A 162 2.60 -5.11 3.03
C ARG A 162 3.67 -4.02 2.82
N GLY A 163 4.77 -4.12 3.56
CA GLY A 163 5.88 -3.17 3.57
C GLY A 163 5.62 -1.98 4.50
N THR A 164 6.23 -0.85 4.18
CA THR A 164 6.22 0.35 5.01
C THR A 164 4.85 1.04 5.01
N ASN A 165 4.37 1.31 6.22
CA ASN A 165 3.18 2.10 6.50
C ASN A 165 3.54 3.35 7.31
N ARG A 166 2.80 4.44 7.11
CA ARG A 166 2.93 5.70 7.86
C ARG A 166 1.65 5.98 8.62
N LEU A 167 1.71 5.89 9.94
CA LEU A 167 0.62 6.25 10.85
C LEU A 167 0.83 7.67 11.36
N ARG A 168 -0.14 8.56 11.12
CA ARG A 168 -0.14 9.91 11.70
C ARG A 168 -1.28 10.10 12.67
N VAL A 169 -0.97 10.77 13.77
CA VAL A 169 -1.95 11.37 14.67
C VAL A 169 -1.88 12.87 14.45
N VAL A 170 -3.00 13.52 14.14
CA VAL A 170 -3.06 14.92 13.68
C VAL A 170 -4.13 15.68 14.45
N ARG A 171 -3.88 16.95 14.77
CA ARG A 171 -4.89 17.86 15.33
C ARG A 171 -4.56 19.29 14.97
N SER A 172 -5.53 20.03 14.45
CA SER A 172 -5.38 21.46 14.10
C SER A 172 -5.55 22.40 15.30
N SER A 173 -5.09 22.01 16.48
CA SER A 173 -5.10 22.78 17.74
C SER A 173 -4.31 21.97 18.79
N VAL A 174 -4.20 22.45 20.04
CA VAL A 174 -3.50 21.85 21.20
C VAL A 174 -3.62 20.32 21.33
N PHE A 175 -2.51 19.59 21.41
CA PHE A 175 -2.48 18.12 21.39
C PHE A 175 -2.84 17.49 22.76
N PRO A 176 -3.47 16.30 22.84
CA PRO A 176 -3.48 15.54 24.09
C PRO A 176 -2.05 15.14 24.50
N HIS A 177 -1.83 14.81 25.77
CA HIS A 177 -0.52 14.36 26.24
C HIS A 177 -0.37 12.86 25.95
N ILE A 178 0.23 12.51 24.81
CA ILE A 178 0.33 11.12 24.34
C ILE A 178 1.59 10.48 24.89
N ARG A 179 1.44 9.38 25.64
CA ARG A 179 2.57 8.61 26.19
C ARG A 179 3.13 7.59 25.19
N GLY A 180 2.26 7.04 24.36
CA GLY A 180 2.60 6.04 23.36
C GLY A 180 1.38 5.49 22.66
N LEU A 181 1.61 4.56 21.76
CA LEU A 181 0.57 3.83 21.05
C LEU A 181 0.97 2.38 20.83
N ARG A 182 -0.01 1.52 20.61
CA ARG A 182 0.21 0.14 20.19
C ARG A 182 -0.72 -0.26 19.06
N LEU A 183 -0.23 -1.16 18.23
CA LEU A 183 -0.95 -1.79 17.13
C LEU A 183 -1.15 -3.26 17.52
N VAL A 184 -2.36 -3.60 17.93
CA VAL A 184 -2.73 -4.96 18.34
C VAL A 184 -3.35 -5.68 17.13
N PRO A 185 -2.78 -6.80 16.65
CA PRO A 185 -3.38 -7.56 15.54
C PRO A 185 -4.80 -8.00 15.90
N ILE A 186 -5.75 -7.85 14.98
CA ILE A 186 -7.15 -8.25 15.19
C ILE A 186 -7.65 -9.16 14.05
N GLY A 187 -7.41 -10.46 14.23
CA GLY A 187 -7.90 -11.51 13.33
C GLY A 187 -7.30 -11.48 11.93
N SER A 188 -7.15 -12.66 11.33
CA SER A 188 -6.86 -12.87 9.91
C SER A 188 -8.16 -13.12 9.16
#